data_AF-A0A5B7V6G0-F1
#
_entry.id   AF-A0A5B7V6G0-F1
#
_cell.length_a   1.000
_cell.length_b   1.000
_cell.length_c   1.000
_cell.angle_alpha   90.00
_cell.angle_beta   90.00
_cell.angle_gamma   90.00
#
_symmetry.space_group_name_H-M   'P 1'
#
loop_
_entity.id
_entity.type
_entity.pdbx_description
1 polymer ?
#
loop_
_entity_poly.entity_id
_entity_poly.type
_entity_poly.pdbx_seq_one_letter_code
_entity_poly.pdbx_strand_id
1 'polypeptide(L)'
;MMGTMSAQSKSLPNDPVEPVQALIVVDMQSAFVSGDDAIPHVERVLQRTEQLIAKARAADALVVQLQNDGPEGATDEPGTPGWRLHLPVDADRGEVVIRKEYDDGFEETELEELLREEGVTSLAICGVMSEMCVSATARTALDLDFRVVMPHDAHGTYDIPAAEGISDAVPAATVSRVAEWALGDEVEVVPSADEVSFTAS
;
A
#
# COMPACT_ATOMS: atom_id res chain seq x y z
N MET A 1 36.22 14.37 19.26
CA MET A 1 36.19 13.85 17.88
C MET A 1 34.72 13.74 17.49
N MET A 2 34.21 14.68 16.71
CA MET A 2 32.88 14.57 16.11
C MET A 2 32.97 13.49 15.03
N GLY A 3 32.36 12.34 15.27
CA GLY A 3 32.18 11.32 14.25
C GLY A 3 31.19 11.85 13.23
N THR A 4 31.63 12.00 11.99
CA THR A 4 30.76 12.23 10.84
C THR A 4 29.81 11.04 10.73
N MET A 5 28.53 11.25 11.03
CA MET A 5 27.49 10.32 10.58
C MET A 5 27.52 10.34 9.05
N SER A 6 28.02 9.26 8.46
CA SER A 6 27.84 9.02 7.04
C SER A 6 26.34 8.83 6.83
N ALA A 7 25.69 9.76 6.14
CA ALA A 7 24.34 9.53 5.62
C ALA A 7 24.43 8.28 4.73
N GLN A 8 23.85 7.17 5.18
CA GLN A 8 23.64 6.01 4.31
C GLN A 8 22.66 6.48 3.23
N SER A 9 23.14 6.55 2.00
CA SER A 9 22.32 6.85 0.84
C SER A 9 21.41 5.64 0.62
N LYS A 10 20.09 5.80 0.80
CA LYS A 10 19.11 4.88 0.22
C LYS A 10 19.24 4.95 -1.31
N SER A 11 20.15 4.17 -1.88
CA SER A 11 20.20 3.97 -3.31
C SER A 11 19.08 3.00 -3.66
N LEU A 12 18.26 3.37 -4.64
CA LEU A 12 17.36 2.41 -5.28
C LEU A 12 18.18 1.20 -5.74
N PRO A 13 17.69 -0.04 -5.53
CA PRO A 13 18.43 -1.23 -5.95
C PRO A 13 18.72 -1.13 -7.46
N ASN A 14 19.98 -1.38 -7.85
CA ASN A 14 20.38 -1.47 -9.26
C ASN A 14 20.17 -2.88 -9.84
N ASP A 15 19.89 -3.86 -8.96
CA ASP A 15 19.62 -5.25 -9.34
C ASP A 15 18.11 -5.51 -9.32
N PRO A 16 17.60 -6.45 -10.15
CA PRO A 16 16.20 -6.82 -10.14
C PRO A 16 15.79 -7.31 -8.74
N VAL A 17 14.71 -6.75 -8.22
CA VAL A 17 14.11 -7.16 -6.95
C VAL A 17 13.59 -8.60 -7.08
N GLU A 18 13.93 -9.46 -6.11
CA GLU A 18 13.45 -10.84 -6.11
C GLU A 18 11.92 -10.90 -6.09
N PRO A 19 11.28 -11.85 -6.80
CA PRO A 19 9.83 -11.97 -6.82
C PRO A 19 9.21 -12.11 -5.42
N VAL A 20 8.01 -11.57 -5.24
CA VAL A 20 7.23 -11.68 -3.99
C VAL A 20 6.08 -12.67 -4.12
N GLN A 21 5.60 -13.21 -3.00
CA GLN A 21 4.58 -14.27 -2.97
C GLN A 21 3.15 -13.73 -2.81
N ALA A 22 3.00 -12.48 -2.36
CA ALA A 22 1.69 -11.84 -2.19
C ALA A 22 1.66 -10.38 -2.63
N LEU A 23 0.46 -9.91 -2.98
CA LEU A 23 0.13 -8.50 -3.18
C LEU A 23 -0.94 -8.09 -2.16
N ILE A 24 -0.64 -7.05 -1.38
CA ILE A 24 -1.58 -6.40 -0.48
C ILE A 24 -2.02 -5.07 -1.12
N VAL A 25 -3.30 -4.97 -1.46
CA VAL A 25 -3.92 -3.77 -2.02
C VAL A 25 -4.70 -3.07 -0.91
N VAL A 26 -4.22 -1.91 -0.49
CA VAL A 26 -4.77 -1.19 0.67
C VAL A 26 -5.83 -0.18 0.23
N ASP A 27 -7.06 -0.38 0.71
CA ASP A 27 -8.17 0.58 0.71
C ASP A 27 -8.46 1.25 -0.65
N MET A 28 -8.38 0.48 -1.74
CA MET A 28 -8.78 0.94 -3.08
C MET A 28 -10.32 1.00 -3.21
N GLN A 29 -10.95 1.75 -2.32
CA GLN A 29 -12.38 1.97 -2.20
C GLN A 29 -12.81 3.22 -2.97
N SER A 30 -14.06 3.21 -3.46
CA SER A 30 -14.62 4.29 -4.28
C SER A 30 -14.57 5.66 -3.61
N ALA A 31 -14.59 5.71 -2.27
CA ALA A 31 -14.44 6.94 -1.49
C ALA A 31 -13.14 7.70 -1.80
N PHE A 32 -12.05 6.98 -2.09
CA PHE A 32 -10.72 7.56 -2.27
C PHE A 32 -10.27 7.62 -3.72
N VAL A 33 -10.87 6.80 -4.59
CA VAL A 33 -10.37 6.61 -5.97
C VAL A 33 -11.43 6.90 -7.04
N SER A 34 -12.53 7.56 -6.69
CA SER A 34 -13.58 7.91 -7.64
C SER A 34 -14.27 9.23 -7.30
N GLY A 35 -14.80 9.88 -8.35
CA GLY A 35 -15.51 11.14 -8.20
C GLY A 35 -14.58 12.33 -7.91
N ASP A 36 -15.18 13.45 -7.54
CA ASP A 36 -14.47 14.72 -7.36
C ASP A 36 -13.57 14.74 -6.12
N ASP A 37 -13.80 13.84 -5.16
CA ASP A 37 -13.04 13.69 -3.91
C ASP A 37 -11.92 12.65 -4.00
N ALA A 38 -11.63 12.12 -5.20
CA ALA A 38 -10.55 11.18 -5.40
C ALA A 38 -9.18 11.81 -5.10
N ILE A 39 -8.21 10.98 -4.68
CA ILE A 39 -6.84 11.43 -4.45
C ILE A 39 -6.23 12.08 -5.72
N PRO A 40 -5.33 13.06 -5.57
CA PRO A 40 -4.53 13.55 -6.68
C PRO A 40 -3.82 12.41 -7.44
N HIS A 41 -3.86 12.48 -8.77
CA HIS A 41 -3.26 11.47 -9.67
C HIS A 41 -3.82 10.04 -9.52
N VAL A 42 -5.10 9.92 -9.15
CA VAL A 42 -5.80 8.64 -8.98
C VAL A 42 -5.65 7.70 -10.18
N GLU A 43 -5.67 8.20 -11.41
CA GLU A 43 -5.61 7.36 -12.61
C GLU A 43 -4.30 6.56 -12.68
N ARG A 44 -3.19 7.18 -12.25
CA ARG A 44 -1.90 6.49 -12.16
C ARG A 44 -1.98 5.37 -11.13
N VAL A 45 -2.48 5.66 -9.92
CA VAL A 45 -2.56 4.67 -8.84
C VAL A 45 -3.45 3.50 -9.24
N LEU A 46 -4.62 3.76 -9.81
CA LEU A 46 -5.51 2.73 -10.35
C LEU A 46 -4.82 1.87 -11.41
N GLN A 47 -4.18 2.49 -12.41
CA GLN A 47 -3.49 1.77 -13.47
C GLN A 47 -2.37 0.87 -12.92
N ARG A 48 -1.60 1.36 -11.94
CA ARG A 48 -0.51 0.57 -11.32
C ARG A 48 -1.03 -0.55 -10.45
N THR A 49 -2.11 -0.33 -9.71
CA THR A 49 -2.74 -1.39 -8.91
C THR A 49 -3.33 -2.48 -9.80
N GLU A 50 -4.05 -2.13 -10.87
CA GLU A 50 -4.56 -3.10 -11.86
C GLU A 50 -3.43 -3.92 -12.49
N GLN A 51 -2.32 -3.26 -12.83
CA GLN A 51 -1.13 -3.90 -13.36
C GLN A 51 -0.52 -4.90 -12.35
N LEU A 52 -0.38 -4.51 -11.08
CA LEU A 52 0.15 -5.39 -10.03
C LEU A 52 -0.77 -6.60 -9.81
N ILE A 53 -2.08 -6.39 -9.73
CA ILE A 53 -3.06 -7.48 -9.62
C ILE A 53 -2.94 -8.44 -10.81
N ALA A 54 -2.84 -7.92 -12.03
CA ALA A 54 -2.68 -8.76 -13.22
C ALA A 54 -1.36 -9.58 -13.18
N LYS A 55 -0.26 -8.99 -12.71
CA LYS A 55 1.04 -9.67 -12.57
C LYS A 55 0.99 -10.75 -11.48
N ALA A 56 0.37 -10.46 -10.34
CA ALA A 56 0.19 -11.42 -9.26
C ALA A 56 -0.68 -12.61 -9.70
N ARG A 57 -1.82 -12.33 -10.36
CA ARG A 57 -2.68 -13.36 -10.96
C ARG A 57 -1.92 -14.25 -11.94
N ALA A 58 -1.12 -13.65 -12.84
CA ALA A 58 -0.37 -14.40 -13.84
C ALA A 58 0.72 -15.33 -13.25
N ALA A 59 1.16 -15.06 -12.02
CA ALA A 59 2.16 -15.83 -11.30
C ALA A 59 1.58 -16.75 -10.23
N ASP A 60 0.25 -16.82 -10.11
CA ASP A 60 -0.45 -17.54 -9.04
C ASP A 60 -0.01 -17.12 -7.62
N ALA A 61 0.36 -15.83 -7.46
CA ALA A 61 0.62 -15.22 -6.17
C ALA A 61 -0.68 -14.82 -5.46
N LEU A 62 -0.65 -14.82 -4.13
CA LEU A 62 -1.80 -14.42 -3.31
C LEU A 62 -2.12 -12.93 -3.52
N VAL A 63 -3.40 -12.61 -3.73
CA VAL A 63 -3.87 -11.21 -3.77
C VAL A 63 -4.86 -10.99 -2.62
N VAL A 64 -4.53 -10.03 -1.76
CA VAL A 64 -5.40 -9.59 -0.67
C VAL A 64 -5.77 -8.14 -0.89
N GLN A 65 -7.06 -7.84 -0.91
CA GLN A 65 -7.55 -6.45 -0.84
C GLN A 65 -8.02 -6.14 0.57
N LEU A 66 -7.42 -5.11 1.18
CA LEU A 66 -7.91 -4.54 2.43
C LEU A 66 -9.03 -3.55 2.13
N GLN A 67 -10.07 -3.59 2.95
CA GLN A 67 -11.23 -2.71 2.86
C GLN A 67 -11.47 -2.06 4.22
N ASN A 68 -11.29 -0.75 4.30
CA ASN A 68 -11.53 0.00 5.52
C ASN A 68 -13.03 0.14 5.80
N ASP A 69 -13.42 -0.13 7.04
CA ASP A 69 -14.73 0.17 7.58
C ASP A 69 -14.68 1.53 8.28
N GLY A 70 -15.02 2.59 7.56
CA GLY A 70 -15.08 3.94 8.10
C GLY A 70 -16.12 4.06 9.22
N PRO A 71 -15.91 4.96 10.21
CA PRO A 71 -16.89 5.20 11.27
C PRO A 71 -18.21 5.77 10.70
N GLU A 72 -19.28 5.72 11.50
CA GLU A 72 -20.59 6.27 11.11
C GLU A 72 -20.47 7.72 10.60
N GLY A 73 -21.01 7.97 9.41
CA GLY A 73 -20.98 9.25 8.71
C GLY A 73 -19.75 9.48 7.81
N ALA A 74 -18.77 8.57 7.82
CA ALA A 74 -17.63 8.65 6.89
C ALA A 74 -18.03 8.27 5.46
N THR A 75 -17.26 8.74 4.47
CA THR A 75 -17.49 8.44 3.05
C THR A 75 -17.31 6.96 2.72
N ASP A 76 -16.50 6.27 3.51
CA ASP A 76 -16.24 4.84 3.48
C ASP A 76 -16.95 4.08 4.63
N GLU A 77 -18.04 4.62 5.18
CA GLU A 77 -18.87 3.87 6.13
C GLU A 77 -19.46 2.61 5.46
N PRO A 78 -19.45 1.43 6.13
CA PRO A 78 -19.99 0.20 5.59
C PRO A 78 -21.39 0.32 4.97
N GLY A 79 -21.53 -0.17 3.74
CA GLY A 79 -22.79 -0.14 2.99
C GLY A 79 -23.02 1.13 2.16
N THR A 80 -22.21 2.16 2.33
CA THR A 80 -22.23 3.35 1.45
C THR A 80 -21.68 3.04 0.05
N PRO A 81 -21.95 3.88 -0.96
CA PRO A 81 -21.31 3.77 -2.26
C PRO A 81 -19.79 3.92 -2.20
N GLY A 82 -19.28 4.84 -1.35
CA GLY A 82 -17.85 5.10 -1.22
C GLY A 82 -17.09 3.93 -0.58
N TRP A 83 -17.72 3.19 0.33
CA TRP A 83 -17.13 2.02 0.97
C TRP A 83 -16.79 0.87 0.01
N ARG A 84 -17.43 0.78 -1.15
CA ARG A 84 -17.22 -0.35 -2.06
C ARG A 84 -15.81 -0.32 -2.66
N LEU A 85 -15.14 -1.48 -2.65
CA LEU A 85 -13.93 -1.69 -3.45
C LEU A 85 -14.17 -1.28 -4.90
N HIS A 86 -13.24 -0.51 -5.44
CA HIS A 86 -13.27 -0.03 -6.81
C HIS A 86 -12.78 -1.11 -7.79
N LEU A 87 -11.82 -1.93 -7.35
CA LEU A 87 -11.21 -2.97 -8.16
C LEU A 87 -11.91 -4.32 -7.95
N PRO A 88 -12.08 -5.13 -9.02
CA PRO A 88 -12.75 -6.42 -8.91
C PRO A 88 -11.89 -7.44 -8.16
N VAL A 89 -12.55 -8.25 -7.35
CA VAL A 89 -11.96 -9.39 -6.63
C VAL A 89 -12.38 -10.69 -7.33
N ASP A 90 -11.41 -11.54 -7.62
CA ASP A 90 -11.61 -12.84 -8.26
C ASP A 90 -11.53 -13.97 -7.23
N ALA A 91 -12.65 -14.24 -6.55
CA ALA A 91 -12.72 -15.28 -5.53
C ALA A 91 -12.46 -16.70 -6.09
N ASP A 92 -12.71 -16.93 -7.38
CA ASP A 92 -12.44 -18.23 -8.01
C ASP A 92 -10.93 -18.51 -8.13
N ARG A 93 -10.10 -17.46 -8.02
CA ARG A 93 -8.64 -17.54 -7.94
C ARG A 93 -8.09 -17.54 -6.52
N GLY A 94 -8.94 -17.57 -5.51
CA GLY A 94 -8.53 -17.49 -4.11
C GLY A 94 -8.13 -16.08 -3.66
N GLU A 95 -8.56 -15.03 -4.36
CA GLU A 95 -8.37 -13.65 -3.86
C GLU A 95 -9.22 -13.39 -2.62
N VAL A 96 -8.63 -12.71 -1.65
CA VAL A 96 -9.26 -12.48 -0.34
C VAL A 96 -9.54 -11.00 -0.15
N VAL A 97 -10.69 -10.69 0.45
CA VAL A 97 -10.99 -9.36 1.00
C VAL A 97 -10.93 -9.45 2.51
N ILE A 98 -10.14 -8.60 3.14
CA ILE A 98 -10.09 -8.46 4.60
C ILE A 98 -10.62 -7.08 4.95
N ARG A 99 -11.61 -7.04 5.84
CA ARG A 99 -12.15 -5.79 6.38
C ARG A 99 -11.35 -5.38 7.61
N LYS A 100 -11.13 -4.08 7.76
CA LYS A 100 -10.38 -3.53 8.91
C LYS A 100 -11.05 -2.26 9.44
N GLU A 101 -10.93 -2.00 10.73
CA GLU A 101 -11.40 -0.77 11.37
C GLU A 101 -10.26 0.19 11.73
N TYR A 102 -9.01 -0.29 11.72
CA TYR A 102 -7.80 0.48 12.00
C TYR A 102 -6.99 0.76 10.73
N ASP A 103 -6.06 1.71 10.79
CA ASP A 103 -5.18 2.00 9.66
C ASP A 103 -4.31 0.78 9.31
N ASP A 104 -3.80 0.08 10.33
CA ASP A 104 -2.98 -1.11 10.14
C ASP A 104 -3.82 -2.32 9.69
N GLY A 105 -3.51 -2.86 8.52
CA GLY A 105 -4.14 -4.04 7.97
C GLY A 105 -3.96 -5.32 8.80
N PHE A 106 -3.00 -5.36 9.72
CA PHE A 106 -2.76 -6.48 10.62
C PHE A 106 -3.50 -6.35 11.97
N GLU A 107 -3.91 -5.13 12.34
CA GLU A 107 -4.50 -4.86 13.65
C GLU A 107 -5.94 -5.37 13.71
N GLU A 108 -6.18 -6.37 14.57
CA GLU A 108 -7.48 -7.00 14.77
C GLU A 108 -8.09 -7.62 13.49
N THR A 109 -7.23 -8.12 12.58
CA THR A 109 -7.65 -8.85 11.36
C THR A 109 -7.01 -10.23 11.26
N GLU A 110 -7.45 -11.04 10.30
CA GLU A 110 -6.89 -12.34 9.96
C GLU A 110 -5.71 -12.26 8.97
N LEU A 111 -5.17 -11.08 8.67
CA LEU A 111 -4.15 -10.90 7.63
C LEU A 111 -2.87 -11.67 7.93
N GLU A 112 -2.35 -11.62 9.16
CA GLU A 112 -1.14 -12.38 9.51
C GLU A 112 -1.38 -13.87 9.37
N GLU A 113 -2.46 -14.39 9.96
CA GLU A 113 -2.81 -15.82 9.93
C GLU A 113 -2.88 -16.33 8.49
N LEU A 114 -3.61 -15.63 7.63
CA LEU A 114 -3.72 -15.95 6.20
C LEU A 114 -2.35 -16.00 5.52
N LEU A 115 -1.52 -14.97 5.69
CA LEU A 115 -0.21 -14.91 5.05
C LEU A 115 0.70 -16.06 5.51
N ARG A 116 0.64 -16.44 6.79
CA ARG A 116 1.44 -17.55 7.34
C ARG A 116 0.93 -18.91 6.85
N GLU A 117 -0.38 -19.11 6.80
CA GLU A 117 -0.99 -20.36 6.30
C GLU A 117 -0.67 -20.59 4.83
N GLU A 118 -0.66 -19.52 4.04
CA GLU A 118 -0.28 -19.54 2.62
C GLU A 118 1.24 -19.59 2.39
N GLY A 119 2.07 -19.63 3.44
CA GLY A 119 3.53 -19.73 3.32
C GLY A 119 4.21 -18.46 2.78
N VAL A 120 3.55 -17.31 2.86
CA VAL A 120 4.09 -16.02 2.42
C VAL A 120 5.21 -15.59 3.35
N THR A 121 6.32 -15.16 2.76
CA THR A 121 7.48 -14.57 3.43
C THR A 121 7.87 -13.22 2.82
N SER A 122 7.33 -12.90 1.65
CA SER A 122 7.58 -11.66 0.93
C SER A 122 6.32 -11.17 0.23
N LEU A 123 6.09 -9.86 0.28
CA LEU A 123 4.87 -9.25 -0.24
C LEU A 123 5.15 -7.87 -0.85
N ALA A 124 4.31 -7.48 -1.80
CA ALA A 124 4.23 -6.11 -2.30
C ALA A 124 3.03 -5.38 -1.68
N ILE A 125 3.17 -4.08 -1.37
CA ILE A 125 2.09 -3.25 -0.85
C ILE A 125 1.84 -2.06 -1.77
N CYS A 126 0.58 -1.81 -2.09
CA CYS A 126 0.14 -0.64 -2.86
C CYS A 126 -1.21 -0.11 -2.33
N GLY A 127 -1.68 1.03 -2.85
CA GLY A 127 -2.99 1.58 -2.52
C GLY A 127 -2.96 2.93 -1.79
N VAL A 128 -3.92 3.15 -0.89
CA VAL A 128 -4.13 4.45 -0.22
C VAL A 128 -4.47 4.26 1.26
N MET A 129 -4.26 5.25 2.13
CA MET A 129 -3.42 6.44 1.93
C MET A 129 -1.97 6.15 2.34
N SER A 130 -1.02 6.78 1.65
CA SER A 130 0.41 6.50 1.75
C SER A 130 0.94 6.56 3.19
N GLU A 131 0.65 7.64 3.91
CA GLU A 131 1.11 7.95 5.27
C GLU A 131 0.22 7.37 6.37
N MET A 132 -0.95 6.86 6.01
CA MET A 132 -1.92 6.25 6.93
C MET A 132 -1.86 4.73 6.75
N CYS A 133 -2.91 4.11 6.20
CA CYS A 133 -3.08 2.67 6.11
C CYS A 133 -1.93 1.94 5.42
N VAL A 134 -1.37 2.51 4.33
CA VAL A 134 -0.27 1.89 3.60
C VAL A 134 0.99 1.82 4.46
N SER A 135 1.37 2.93 5.11
CA SER A 135 2.56 2.97 5.97
C SER A 135 2.37 2.14 7.24
N ALA A 136 1.19 2.17 7.86
CA ALA A 136 0.88 1.38 9.04
C ALA A 136 1.00 -0.13 8.74
N THR A 137 0.34 -0.59 7.68
CA THR A 137 0.40 -1.99 7.24
C THR A 137 1.82 -2.40 6.86
N ALA A 138 2.56 -1.55 6.14
CA ALA A 138 3.95 -1.84 5.76
C ALA A 138 4.88 -1.94 6.97
N ARG A 139 4.70 -1.07 7.96
CA ARG A 139 5.47 -1.10 9.22
C ARG A 139 5.29 -2.44 9.94
N THR A 140 4.04 -2.85 10.14
CA THR A 140 3.74 -4.09 10.85
C THR A 140 4.18 -5.31 10.05
N ALA A 141 4.07 -5.30 8.72
CA ALA A 141 4.65 -6.36 7.89
C ALA A 141 6.16 -6.52 8.10
N LEU A 142 6.91 -5.41 8.16
CA LEU A 142 8.35 -5.44 8.45
C LEU A 142 8.63 -5.95 9.87
N ASP A 143 7.89 -5.46 10.87
CA ASP A 143 8.03 -5.90 12.27
C ASP A 143 7.71 -7.39 12.46
N LEU A 144 6.91 -7.97 11.57
CA LEU A 144 6.57 -9.40 11.49
C LEU A 144 7.53 -10.20 10.59
N ASP A 145 8.69 -9.65 10.24
CA ASP A 145 9.74 -10.29 9.42
C ASP A 145 9.30 -10.64 7.98
N PHE A 146 8.25 -10.01 7.45
CA PHE A 146 7.97 -10.11 6.00
C PHE A 146 8.92 -9.20 5.23
N ARG A 147 9.46 -9.71 4.12
CA ARG A 147 10.15 -8.86 3.14
C ARG A 147 9.12 -8.03 2.38
N VAL A 148 9.19 -6.71 2.51
CA VAL A 148 8.21 -5.79 1.90
C VAL A 148 8.82 -5.06 0.71
N VAL A 149 8.17 -5.19 -0.45
CA VAL A 149 8.47 -4.41 -1.66
C VAL A 149 7.41 -3.33 -1.86
N MET A 150 7.82 -2.09 -2.03
CA MET A 150 6.90 -0.97 -2.25
C MET A 150 7.21 -0.26 -3.57
N PRO A 151 6.36 -0.39 -4.60
CA PRO A 151 6.49 0.40 -5.82
C PRO A 151 6.05 1.85 -5.59
N HIS A 152 6.99 2.77 -5.76
CA HIS A 152 6.82 4.21 -5.54
C HIS A 152 5.62 4.81 -6.28
N ASP A 153 5.28 4.26 -7.45
CA ASP A 153 4.22 4.78 -8.30
C ASP A 153 2.86 4.08 -8.12
N ALA A 154 2.69 3.18 -7.13
CA ALA A 154 1.45 2.47 -6.89
C ALA A 154 0.76 2.82 -5.55
N HIS A 155 1.20 3.88 -4.87
CA HIS A 155 0.47 4.44 -3.73
C HIS A 155 0.23 5.94 -3.88
N GLY A 156 -0.74 6.45 -3.12
CA GLY A 156 -1.15 7.86 -3.19
C GLY A 156 -1.80 8.36 -1.89
N THR A 157 -2.06 9.66 -1.83
CA THR A 157 -2.69 10.36 -0.69
C THR A 157 -3.16 11.74 -1.14
N TYR A 158 -3.67 12.55 -0.21
CA TYR A 158 -4.16 13.92 -0.42
C TYR A 158 -3.11 15.00 -0.13
N ASP A 159 -3.38 16.22 -0.60
CA ASP A 159 -2.62 17.39 -0.20
C ASP A 159 -2.89 17.71 1.28
N ILE A 160 -1.84 18.08 2.03
CA ILE A 160 -2.02 18.60 3.39
C ILE A 160 -2.27 20.11 3.28
N PRO A 161 -3.36 20.64 3.85
CA PRO A 161 -3.66 22.06 3.80
C PRO A 161 -2.62 22.88 4.59
N ALA A 162 -2.45 24.14 4.18
CA ALA A 162 -1.60 25.08 4.92
C ALA A 162 -2.14 25.28 6.35
N ALA A 163 -1.23 25.41 7.31
CA ALA A 163 -1.54 25.82 8.66
C ALA A 163 -1.19 27.31 8.81
N GLU A 164 -2.21 28.16 8.96
CA GLU A 164 -2.05 29.62 8.97
C GLU A 164 -0.97 30.08 9.95
N GLY A 165 0.06 30.76 9.44
CA GLY A 165 1.19 31.25 10.23
C GLY A 165 2.20 30.19 10.70
N ILE A 166 2.03 28.91 10.32
CA ILE A 166 2.89 27.80 10.73
C ILE A 166 3.58 27.16 9.53
N SER A 167 2.82 26.73 8.51
CA SER A 167 3.37 26.03 7.34
C SER A 167 2.54 26.23 6.09
N ASP A 168 3.20 26.19 4.94
CA ASP A 168 2.54 26.12 3.64
C ASP A 168 1.85 24.76 3.45
N ALA A 169 1.00 24.67 2.43
CA ALA A 169 0.40 23.40 2.02
C ALA A 169 1.49 22.45 1.49
N VAL A 170 1.31 21.15 1.74
CA VAL A 170 2.25 20.11 1.28
C VAL A 170 1.57 19.30 0.18
N PRO A 171 2.13 19.27 -1.05
CA PRO A 171 1.55 18.48 -2.13
C PRO A 171 1.54 16.98 -1.82
N ALA A 172 0.49 16.28 -2.23
CA ALA A 172 0.27 14.85 -2.05
C ALA A 172 1.47 14.00 -2.48
N ALA A 173 2.11 14.35 -3.60
CA ALA A 173 3.32 13.66 -4.07
C ALA A 173 4.48 13.76 -3.07
N THR A 174 4.59 14.88 -2.34
CA THR A 174 5.60 15.05 -1.28
C THR A 174 5.23 14.25 -0.05
N VAL A 175 3.96 14.25 0.36
CA VAL A 175 3.45 13.46 1.50
C VAL A 175 3.71 11.98 1.24
N SER A 176 3.30 11.48 0.08
CA SER A 176 3.48 10.10 -0.36
C SER A 176 4.96 9.68 -0.37
N ARG A 177 5.84 10.52 -0.91
CA ARG A 177 7.29 10.27 -0.89
C ARG A 177 7.87 10.24 0.52
N VAL A 178 7.42 11.11 1.41
CA VAL A 178 7.91 11.15 2.81
C VAL A 178 7.42 9.92 3.58
N ALA A 179 6.17 9.50 3.37
CA ALA A 179 5.58 8.31 3.99
C ALA A 179 6.42 7.05 3.70
N GLU A 180 6.65 6.78 2.41
CA GLU A 180 7.53 5.70 1.95
C GLU A 180 8.95 5.84 2.52
N TRP A 181 9.52 7.04 2.51
CA TRP A 181 10.85 7.27 3.04
C TRP A 181 10.94 6.99 4.56
N ALA A 182 9.87 7.25 5.31
CA ALA A 182 9.82 7.09 6.77
C ALA A 182 9.81 5.62 7.23
N LEU A 183 9.51 4.68 6.34
CA LEU A 183 9.56 3.23 6.61
C LEU A 183 10.99 2.69 6.85
N GLY A 184 12.03 3.50 6.62
CA GLY A 184 13.42 3.10 6.90
C GLY A 184 14.06 2.29 5.77
N ASP A 185 15.18 1.63 6.08
CA ASP A 185 16.02 0.93 5.09
C ASP A 185 15.57 -0.52 4.85
N GLU A 186 14.61 -1.01 5.63
CA GLU A 186 14.13 -2.40 5.60
C GLU A 186 13.09 -2.64 4.49
N VAL A 187 12.37 -1.59 4.07
CA VAL A 187 11.47 -1.67 2.91
C VAL A 187 12.27 -1.57 1.60
N GLU A 188 11.97 -2.46 0.67
CA GLU A 188 12.53 -2.42 -0.69
C GLU A 188 11.67 -1.54 -1.58
N VAL A 189 12.04 -0.27 -1.65
CA VAL A 189 11.40 0.70 -2.55
C VAL A 189 11.91 0.54 -3.97
N VAL A 190 11.00 0.28 -4.91
CA VAL A 190 11.29 0.22 -6.34
C VAL A 190 10.71 1.44 -7.09
N PRO A 191 11.37 1.90 -8.18
CA PRO A 191 10.90 3.03 -8.98
C PRO A 191 9.46 2.93 -9.49
N SER A 192 9.00 1.74 -9.86
CA SER A 192 7.63 1.54 -10.36
C SER A 192 7.11 0.11 -10.17
N ALA A 193 5.80 -0.05 -10.33
CA ALA A 193 5.15 -1.36 -10.39
C ALA A 193 5.67 -2.28 -11.51
N ASP A 194 6.38 -1.74 -12.51
CA ASP A 194 7.01 -2.55 -13.56
C ASP A 194 8.09 -3.47 -12.99
N GLU A 195 8.79 -3.02 -11.95
CA GLU A 195 9.94 -3.73 -11.35
C GLU A 195 9.52 -4.79 -10.32
N VAL A 196 8.28 -4.76 -9.85
CA VAL A 196 7.76 -5.78 -8.93
C VAL A 196 7.49 -7.08 -9.70
N SER A 197 8.05 -8.21 -9.30
CA SER A 197 7.71 -9.51 -9.90
C SER A 197 7.08 -10.43 -8.85
N PHE A 198 6.32 -11.43 -9.30
CA PHE A 198 5.55 -12.31 -8.43
C PHE A 198 5.88 -13.78 -8.70
N THR A 199 5.66 -14.61 -7.68
CA THR A 199 5.73 -16.07 -7.72
C THR A 199 4.66 -16.65 -6.81
N ALA A 200 4.21 -17.88 -7.06
CA ALA A 200 3.41 -18.62 -6.07
C ALA A 200 4.22 -18.82 -4.78
N SER A 201 3.51 -18.97 -3.65
CA SER A 201 4.11 -19.16 -2.33
C SER A 201 4.76 -20.52 -2.11
#